data_AF-A0A6L9U8Z6-F1
#
_entry.id   AF-A0A6L9U8Z6-F1
#
_cell.length_a   1.000
_cell.length_b   1.000
_cell.length_c   1.000
_cell.angle_alpha   90.00
_cell.angle_beta   90.00
_cell.angle_gamma   90.00
#
_symmetry.space_group_name_H-M   'P 1'
#
loop_
_entity.id
_entity.type
_entity.pdbx_description
1 polymer ?
#
loop_
_entity_poly.entity_id
_entity_poly.type
_entity_poly.pdbx_seq_one_letter_code
_entity_poly.pdbx_strand_id
1 'polypeptide(L)' 'MSNATETKVRTLKARIRRESNPVRLSNLKIQLSTLVSELGAKHEKEQVKRFKGNAF' A
#
# COMPACT_ATOMS: atom_id res chain seq x y z
N MET A 1 -11.43 -4.01 4.88
CA MET A 1 -10.23 -3.21 4.52
C MET A 1 -10.22 -1.94 5.36
N SER A 2 -9.09 -1.59 6.00
CA SER A 2 -9.01 -0.41 6.86
C SER A 2 -9.03 0.88 6.04
N ASN A 3 -10.11 1.65 6.20
CA ASN A 3 -10.42 2.94 5.56
C ASN A 3 -9.24 3.94 5.53
N ALA A 4 -8.35 3.87 6.53
CA ALA A 4 -7.16 4.71 6.63
C ALA A 4 -6.10 4.44 5.54
N THR A 5 -5.89 3.18 5.15
CA THR A 5 -4.82 2.83 4.19
C THR A 5 -5.23 3.17 2.77
N GLU A 6 -6.50 2.94 2.43
CA GLU A 6 -7.07 3.34 1.14
C GLU A 6 -7.07 4.87 0.97
N THR A 7 -7.39 5.59 2.04
CA THR A 7 -7.27 7.06 2.09
C THR A 7 -5.82 7.53 1.87
N LYS A 8 -4.84 6.85 2.48
CA LYS A 8 -3.41 7.15 2.27
C LYS A 8 -2.98 6.92 0.82
N VAL A 9 -3.36 5.78 0.22
CA VAL A 9 -3.08 5.49 -1.20
C VAL A 9 -3.68 6.55 -2.11
N ARG A 10 -4.94 6.93 -1.90
CA ARG A 10 -5.63 7.97 -2.68
C ARG A 10 -4.93 9.32 -2.55
N THR A 11 -4.56 9.70 -1.32
CA THR A 11 -3.83 10.95 -1.05
C THR A 11 -2.46 10.96 -1.71
N LEU A 12 -1.71 9.85 -1.66
CA LEU A 12 -0.40 9.76 -2.30
C LEU A 12 -0.52 9.89 -3.82
N LYS A 13 -1.49 9.20 -4.45
CA LYS A 13 -1.76 9.32 -5.89
C LYS A 13 -2.10 10.75 -6.28
N ALA A 14 -2.91 11.45 -5.49
CA ALA A 14 -3.24 12.85 -5.75
C ALA A 14 -2.01 13.78 -5.64
N ARG A 15 -1.13 13.55 -4.66
CA ARG A 15 0.13 14.30 -4.52
C ARG A 15 1.07 14.07 -5.71
N ILE A 16 1.23 12.82 -6.15
CA ILE A 16 2.04 12.46 -7.34
C ILE A 16 1.54 13.21 -8.57
N ARG A 17 0.23 13.29 -8.79
CA ARG A 17 -0.34 13.99 -9.96
C ARG A 17 -0.08 15.49 -9.98
N ARG A 18 0.16 16.11 -8.82
CA ARG A 18 0.36 17.55 -8.66
C ARG A 18 1.82 17.94 -8.44
N GLU A 19 2.70 16.97 -8.20
CA GLU A 19 4.11 17.22 -7.91
C GLU A 19 4.89 17.41 -9.21
N SER A 20 5.48 18.60 -9.37
CA SER A 20 6.30 18.98 -10.52
C SER A 20 7.80 18.76 -10.27
N ASN A 21 8.23 18.68 -9.00
CA ASN A 21 9.62 18.42 -8.68
C ASN A 21 9.95 16.93 -8.91
N PRO A 22 10.91 16.60 -9.81
CA PRO A 22 11.19 15.22 -10.19
C PRO A 22 11.73 14.35 -9.04
N VAL A 23 12.50 14.94 -8.13
CA VAL A 23 13.04 14.23 -6.95
C VAL A 23 11.91 13.88 -5.99
N ARG A 24 11.04 14.86 -5.69
CA ARG A 24 9.88 14.62 -4.81
C ARG A 24 8.89 13.66 -5.45
N LEU A 25 8.68 13.75 -6.76
CA LEU A 25 7.84 12.81 -7.51
C LEU A 25 8.37 11.38 -7.42
N SER A 26 9.67 11.18 -7.57
CA SER A 26 10.31 9.87 -7.41
C SER A 26 10.09 9.32 -6.00
N ASN A 27 10.34 10.15 -4.97
CA ASN A 27 10.12 9.76 -3.58
C ASN A 27 8.66 9.37 -3.31
N LEU A 28 7.70 10.13 -3.83
CA LEU A 28 6.28 9.83 -3.68
C LEU A 28 5.89 8.52 -4.39
N LYS A 29 6.46 8.23 -5.56
CA LYS A 29 6.26 6.96 -6.27
C LYS A 29 6.83 5.77 -5.49
N ILE A 30 8.02 5.92 -4.91
CA ILE A 30 8.63 4.89 -4.05
C ILE A 30 7.73 4.62 -2.84
N GLN A 31 7.29 5.67 -2.15
CA GLN A 31 6.37 5.53 -1.01
C GLN A 31 5.05 4.83 -1.39
N LEU A 32 4.51 5.11 -2.58
CA LEU A 32 3.31 4.42 -3.06
C LEU A 32 3.58 2.94 -3.30
N SER A 33 4.69 2.61 -3.94
CA SER A 33 5.08 1.23 -4.23
C SER A 33 5.28 0.43 -2.93
N THR A 34 6.00 0.98 -1.96
CA THR A 34 6.20 0.34 -0.66
C THR A 34 4.88 0.09 0.04
N LEU A 35 3.97 1.07 0.07
CA LEU A 35 2.67 0.93 0.72
C LEU A 35 1.81 -0.16 0.07
N VAL A 36 1.84 -0.29 -1.26
CA VAL A 36 1.13 -1.34 -2.00
C VAL A 36 1.74 -2.72 -1.73
N SER A 37 3.07 -2.83 -1.71
CA SER A 37 3.77 -4.08 -1.39
C SER A 37 3.49 -4.53 0.05
N GLU A 38 3.48 -3.61 1.01
CA GLU A 38 3.12 -3.91 2.40
C GLU A 38 1.67 -4.37 2.55
N LEU A 39 0.74 -3.77 1.79
CA LEU A 39 -0.64 -4.22 1.73
C LEU A 39 -0.76 -5.64 1.17
N GLY A 40 -0.06 -5.93 0.07
CA GLY A 40 0.00 -7.27 -0.52
C GLY A 40 0.54 -8.31 0.45
N ALA A 41 1.68 -8.02 1.10
CA ALA A 41 2.31 -8.91 2.07
C ALA A 41 1.45 -9.14 3.32
N LYS A 42 0.72 -8.11 3.80
CA LYS A 42 -0.24 -8.28 4.91
C LYS A 42 -1.41 -9.16 4.50
N HIS A 43 -1.93 -8.96 3.29
CA HIS A 43 -3.03 -9.76 2.76
C HIS A 43 -2.62 -11.24 2.60
N GLU A 44 -1.42 -11.49 2.07
CA GLU A 44 -0.84 -12.83 1.95
C GLU A 44 -0.67 -13.50 3.32
N LYS A 45 -0.09 -12.82 4.30
CA LYS A 45 0.03 -13.35 5.68
C LYS A 45 -1.31 -13.65 6.33
N GLU A 46 -2.31 -12.79 6.10
CA GLU A 46 -3.65 -12.98 6.64
C GLU A 46 -4.35 -14.18 5.99
N GLN A 47 -4.19 -14.37 4.67
CA GLN A 47 -4.66 -15.57 3.98
C GLN A 47 -3.95 -16.83 4.52
N VAL A 48 -2.61 -16.85 4.57
CA VAL A 48 -1.83 -17.99 5.09
C VAL A 48 -2.25 -18.36 6.52
N LYS A 49 -2.52 -17.38 7.38
CA LYS A 49 -3.00 -17.62 8.75
C LYS A 49 -4.40 -18.26 8.77
N ARG A 50 -5.31 -17.85 7.89
CA ARG A 50 -6.64 -18.45 7.76
C ARG A 50 -6.58 -19.88 7.21
N PHE A 51 -5.71 -20.14 6.24
CA PHE A 51 -5.49 -21.50 5.71
C PHE A 51 -4.86 -22.44 6.75
N LYS A 52 -3.90 -21.97 7.56
CA LYS A 52 -3.31 -22.78 8.65
C LYS A 52 -4.24 -23.00 9.84
N GLY A 53 -5.17 -22.07 10.10
CA GLY A 53 -6.14 -22.18 11.20
C GLY A 53 -7.38 -23.03 10.89
N ASN A 54 -7.49 -23.54 9.66
CA ASN A 54 -8.62 -24.38 9.22
C ASN A 54 -8.16 -25.80 8.83
N ALA A 55 -6.92 -26.15 9.15
CA ALA A 55 -6.42 -27.52 9.12
C ALA A 55 -6.45 -28.04 10.56
N PHE A 56 -7.51 -28.80 10.88
CA PHE A 56 -7.89 -29.39 12.18
C PHE A 56 -8.74 -28.51 13.10
#